data_AF-A0A0D2HFI2-F1
#
_entry.id   AF-A0A0D2HFI2-F1
#
_cell.length_a   1.000
_cell.length_b   1.000
_cell.length_c   1.000
_cell.angle_alpha   90.00
_cell.angle_beta   90.00
_cell.angle_gamma   90.00
#
_symmetry.space_group_name_H-M   'P 1'
#
loop_
_entity.id
_entity.type
_entity.pdbx_description
1 polymer ?
#
loop_
_entity_poly.entity_id
_entity_poly.type
_entity_poly.pdbx_seq_one_letter_code
_entity_poly.pdbx_strand_id
1 'polypeptide(L)'
;MDKSGLLTLVQTACVKASLPLLPPYLPGILMTFTAYHLTYLSIGPWLSTLLFPKVYVQLRGRKKLDWDENVVSLVQAIVICVLAGQVVLLSSDSDVDVMGRRWRGMRWEDRIWGYTEPDAVVLTVANGYFYWHFQMMVRHRDVFGWSMVAHAMAVSFLMTNAYRPAFMTYAPASFLYEFSTIFLDIQSTLRSLKMEGTTIQIVNGMALFVSFFLLRVVYATHLQAWFYMDLWSAFGASEQDIPVGKARIPTWLLASHAVAAVTLQLLNYWWFYKISRTVYRKFFAGGVVKRD
;
A
#
# COMPACT_ATOMS: atom_id res chain seq x y z
N MET A 1 -30.56 -13.07 15.04
CA MET A 1 -29.66 -13.91 14.23
C MET A 1 -28.56 -14.39 15.13
N ASP A 2 -28.47 -15.71 15.32
CA ASP A 2 -27.40 -16.34 16.09
C ASP A 2 -26.04 -16.01 15.45
N LYS A 3 -25.04 -15.64 16.27
CA LYS A 3 -23.67 -15.35 15.82
C LYS A 3 -23.10 -16.54 15.03
N SER A 4 -23.50 -17.76 15.37
CA SER A 4 -23.11 -19.00 14.66
C SER A 4 -23.60 -19.03 13.20
N GLY A 5 -24.83 -18.58 12.94
CA GLY A 5 -25.44 -18.59 11.61
C GLY A 5 -24.82 -17.55 10.67
N LEU A 6 -24.47 -16.37 11.19
CA LEU A 6 -23.80 -15.34 10.40
C LEU A 6 -22.38 -15.76 10.01
N LEU A 7 -21.61 -16.33 10.95
CA LEU A 7 -20.26 -16.84 10.67
C LEU A 7 -20.28 -17.94 9.60
N THR A 8 -21.24 -18.87 9.71
CA THR A 8 -21.40 -19.96 8.74
C THR A 8 -21.77 -19.43 7.35
N LEU A 9 -22.64 -18.42 7.26
CA LEU A 9 -23.00 -17.77 5.99
C LEU A 9 -21.79 -17.09 5.35
N VAL A 10 -21.03 -16.31 6.14
CA VAL A 10 -19.82 -15.61 5.69
C VAL A 10 -18.76 -16.58 5.21
N GLN A 11 -18.51 -17.66 5.95
CA GLN A 11 -17.56 -18.70 5.57
C GLN A 11 -17.98 -19.37 4.26
N THR A 12 -19.26 -19.70 4.12
CA THR A 12 -19.82 -20.28 2.89
C THR A 12 -19.66 -19.33 1.69
N ALA A 13 -19.90 -18.03 1.88
CA ALA A 13 -19.72 -17.02 0.84
C ALA A 13 -18.24 -16.89 0.43
N CYS A 14 -17.30 -16.90 1.38
CA CYS A 14 -15.87 -16.85 1.10
C CYS A 14 -15.39 -18.08 0.33
N VAL A 15 -15.85 -19.27 0.70
CA VAL A 15 -15.54 -20.52 -0.03
C VAL A 15 -16.08 -20.46 -1.46
N LYS A 16 -17.33 -19.99 -1.65
CA LYS A 16 -17.91 -19.79 -2.99
C LYS A 16 -17.13 -18.75 -3.82
N ALA A 17 -16.61 -17.71 -3.18
CA ALA A 17 -15.73 -16.72 -3.80
C ALA A 17 -14.28 -17.22 -3.98
N SER A 18 -13.99 -18.46 -3.59
CA SER A 18 -12.65 -19.09 -3.59
C SER A 18 -11.61 -18.34 -2.76
N LEU A 19 -12.00 -17.75 -1.64
CA LEU A 19 -11.15 -17.05 -0.67
C LEU A 19 -11.08 -17.84 0.66
N PRO A 20 -10.48 -19.05 0.68
CA PRO A 20 -10.55 -19.93 1.84
C PRO A 20 -9.80 -19.40 3.08
N LEU A 21 -8.80 -18.53 2.90
CA LEU A 21 -8.05 -17.94 4.02
C LEU A 21 -8.73 -16.72 4.63
N LEU A 22 -9.70 -16.09 3.96
CA LEU A 22 -10.31 -14.83 4.40
C LEU A 22 -11.15 -14.95 5.70
N PRO A 23 -11.95 -16.01 5.93
CA PRO A 23 -12.86 -16.08 7.08
C PRO A 23 -12.24 -15.78 8.45
N PRO A 24 -11.10 -16.37 8.86
CA PRO A 24 -10.49 -16.06 10.16
C PRO A 24 -9.99 -14.62 10.29
N TYR A 25 -9.63 -13.97 9.18
CA TYR A 25 -9.08 -12.61 9.16
C TYR A 25 -10.12 -11.51 8.98
N LEU A 26 -11.34 -11.86 8.57
CA LEU A 26 -12.40 -10.88 8.30
C LEU A 26 -12.70 -9.96 9.50
N PRO A 27 -12.78 -10.44 10.76
CA PRO A 27 -12.95 -9.55 11.91
C PRO A 27 -11.81 -8.53 12.05
N GLY A 28 -10.57 -8.94 11.76
CA GLY A 28 -9.40 -8.05 11.78
C GLY A 28 -9.46 -6.98 10.68
N ILE A 29 -9.92 -7.34 9.47
CA ILE A 29 -10.15 -6.38 8.38
C ILE A 29 -11.23 -5.37 8.79
N LEU A 30 -12.36 -5.83 9.35
CA LEU A 30 -13.44 -4.94 9.78
C LEU A 30 -12.98 -4.00 10.90
N MET A 31 -12.24 -4.53 11.88
CA MET A 31 -11.69 -3.74 12.98
C MET A 31 -10.75 -2.65 12.46
N THR A 32 -9.83 -3.00 11.55
CA THR A 32 -8.85 -2.05 11.00
C THR A 32 -9.51 -1.04 10.07
N PHE A 33 -10.45 -1.47 9.22
CA PHE A 33 -11.30 -0.55 8.44
C PHE A 33 -12.01 0.46 9.34
N THR A 34 -12.66 -0.02 10.41
CA THR A 34 -13.35 0.86 11.37
C THR A 34 -12.36 1.79 12.06
N ALA A 35 -11.17 1.32 12.44
CA ALA A 35 -10.15 2.16 13.05
C ALA A 35 -9.69 3.30 12.12
N TYR A 36 -9.45 3.02 10.83
CA TYR A 36 -9.12 4.05 9.85
C TYR A 36 -10.29 4.99 9.59
N HIS A 37 -11.52 4.47 9.57
CA HIS A 37 -12.71 5.31 9.44
C HIS A 37 -12.94 6.22 10.65
N LEU A 38 -12.68 5.75 11.87
CA LEU A 38 -12.71 6.56 13.08
C LEU A 38 -11.55 7.56 13.13
N THR A 39 -10.40 7.21 12.56
CA THR A 39 -9.28 8.12 12.37
C THR A 39 -9.70 9.28 11.46
N TYR A 40 -10.39 8.99 10.36
CA TYR A 40 -10.94 10.00 9.46
C TYR A 40 -12.02 10.88 10.10
N LEU A 41 -13.00 10.29 10.78
CA LEU A 41 -14.16 11.02 11.30
C LEU A 41 -13.88 11.81 12.57
N SER A 42 -13.02 11.27 13.46
CA SER A 42 -12.93 11.74 14.84
C SER A 42 -11.49 12.02 15.27
N ILE A 43 -10.61 11.01 15.27
CA ILE A 43 -9.28 11.14 15.88
C ILE A 43 -8.41 12.13 15.10
N GLY A 44 -8.40 12.03 13.77
CA GLY A 44 -7.66 12.92 12.88
C GLY A 44 -8.11 14.38 12.97
N PRO A 45 -9.43 14.68 12.86
CA PRO A 45 -9.95 16.02 13.07
C PRO A 45 -9.67 16.60 14.46
N TRP A 46 -9.77 15.77 15.51
CA TRP A 46 -9.45 16.18 16.88
C TRP A 46 -7.97 16.53 17.03
N LEU A 47 -7.06 15.64 16.61
CA LEU A 47 -5.62 15.89 16.62
C LEU A 47 -5.24 17.10 15.77
N SER A 48 -5.85 17.25 14.59
CA SER A 48 -5.57 18.38 13.69
C SER A 48 -6.03 19.71 14.27
N THR A 49 -7.15 19.73 15.00
CA THR A 49 -7.62 20.92 15.72
C THR A 49 -6.70 21.26 16.89
N LEU A 50 -6.19 20.24 17.60
CA LEU A 50 -5.27 20.43 18.72
C LEU A 50 -3.89 20.94 18.27
N LEU A 51 -3.31 20.32 17.25
CA LEU A 51 -1.96 20.62 16.77
C LEU A 51 -1.92 21.86 15.86
N PHE A 52 -2.98 22.10 15.08
CA PHE A 52 -3.04 23.18 14.09
C PHE A 52 -4.34 23.99 14.17
N PRO A 53 -4.71 24.54 15.36
CA PRO A 53 -6.01 25.18 15.59
C PRO A 53 -6.27 26.37 14.65
N LYS A 54 -5.22 27.12 14.30
CA LYS A 54 -5.33 28.30 13.42
C LYS A 54 -5.54 27.95 11.95
N VAL A 55 -5.06 26.79 11.50
CA VAL A 55 -5.09 26.39 10.08
C VAL A 55 -6.25 25.44 9.82
N TYR A 56 -6.33 24.34 10.57
CA TYR A 56 -7.29 23.27 10.30
C TYR A 56 -8.75 23.72 10.39
N VAL A 57 -9.08 24.54 11.39
CA VAL A 57 -10.44 25.08 11.61
C VAL A 57 -10.89 26.00 10.48
N GLN A 58 -9.97 26.52 9.66
CA GLN A 58 -10.28 27.36 8.50
C GLN A 58 -10.42 26.56 7.19
N LEU A 59 -9.98 25.30 7.16
CA LEU A 59 -10.06 24.46 5.96
C LEU A 59 -11.53 24.10 5.64
N ARG A 60 -11.90 24.20 4.36
CA ARG A 60 -13.25 23.87 3.86
C ARG A 60 -13.16 23.08 2.56
N GLY A 61 -14.21 22.31 2.28
CA GLY A 61 -14.37 21.56 1.02
C GLY A 61 -13.16 20.66 0.72
N ARG A 62 -12.67 20.74 -0.52
CA ARG A 62 -11.58 19.90 -1.05
C ARG A 62 -10.30 19.93 -0.20
N LYS A 63 -9.92 21.09 0.34
CA LYS A 63 -8.70 21.22 1.15
C LYS A 63 -8.82 20.53 2.51
N LYS A 64 -10.01 20.54 3.11
CA LYS A 64 -10.26 19.84 4.37
C LYS A 64 -10.26 18.32 4.14
N LEU A 65 -10.92 17.88 3.08
CA LEU A 65 -10.92 16.47 2.69
C LEU A 65 -9.52 15.94 2.41
N ASP A 66 -8.71 16.69 1.65
CA ASP A 66 -7.31 16.33 1.37
C ASP A 66 -6.48 16.26 2.66
N TRP A 67 -6.66 17.21 3.59
CA TRP A 67 -6.00 17.17 4.89
C TRP A 67 -6.40 15.94 5.71
N ASP A 68 -7.70 15.68 5.85
CA ASP A 68 -8.21 14.57 6.66
C ASP A 68 -7.78 13.21 6.08
N GLU A 69 -7.69 13.09 4.75
CA GLU A 69 -7.18 11.90 4.07
C GLU A 69 -5.67 11.73 4.29
N ASN A 70 -4.87 12.81 4.14
CA ASN A 70 -3.43 12.78 4.40
C ASN A 70 -3.10 12.32 5.84
N VAL A 71 -3.93 12.68 6.83
CA VAL A 71 -3.74 12.21 8.22
C VAL A 71 -3.94 10.70 8.32
N VAL A 72 -4.97 10.15 7.69
CA VAL A 72 -5.25 8.70 7.69
C VAL A 72 -4.15 7.95 6.94
N SER A 73 -3.74 8.47 5.77
CA SER A 73 -2.62 7.96 4.98
C SER A 73 -1.32 7.92 5.79
N LEU A 74 -1.00 8.98 6.53
CA LEU A 74 0.22 9.04 7.34
C LEU A 74 0.21 7.98 8.45
N VAL A 75 -0.92 7.84 9.15
CA VAL A 75 -1.10 6.82 10.19
C VAL A 75 -0.92 5.42 9.60
N GLN A 76 -1.57 5.14 8.47
CA GLN A 76 -1.41 3.86 7.77
C GLN A 76 0.04 3.61 7.38
N ALA A 77 0.71 4.59 6.75
CA ALA A 77 2.06 4.44 6.26
C ALA A 77 3.02 4.07 7.39
N ILE A 78 2.89 4.71 8.56
CA ILE A 78 3.67 4.38 9.75
C ILE A 78 3.35 2.97 10.24
N VAL A 79 2.07 2.64 10.47
CA VAL A 79 1.64 1.34 10.99
C VAL A 79 2.11 0.21 10.09
N ILE A 80 1.88 0.31 8.78
CA ILE A 80 2.19 -0.78 7.86
C ILE A 80 3.68 -0.93 7.63
N CYS A 81 4.46 0.17 7.60
CA CYS A 81 5.91 0.07 7.46
C CYS A 81 6.55 -0.59 8.68
N VAL A 82 6.05 -0.33 9.89
CA VAL A 82 6.53 -1.00 11.11
C VAL A 82 6.21 -2.49 11.05
N LEU A 83 4.95 -2.87 10.80
CA LEU A 83 4.52 -4.27 10.78
C LEU A 83 5.18 -5.06 9.65
N ALA A 84 5.19 -4.52 8.43
CA ALA A 84 5.85 -5.14 7.28
C ALA A 84 7.37 -5.20 7.48
N GLY A 85 7.97 -4.16 8.06
CA GLY A 85 9.39 -4.12 8.39
C GLY A 85 9.77 -5.24 9.37
N GLN A 86 8.96 -5.50 10.40
CA GLN A 86 9.19 -6.62 11.31
C GLN A 86 9.16 -7.97 10.58
N VAL A 87 8.19 -8.17 9.70
CA VAL A 87 8.04 -9.42 8.94
C VAL A 87 9.17 -9.62 7.93
N VAL A 88 9.63 -8.55 7.27
CA VAL A 88 10.65 -8.61 6.22
C VAL A 88 12.08 -8.58 6.77
N LEU A 89 12.33 -7.83 7.86
CA LEU A 89 13.68 -7.57 8.39
C LEU A 89 14.00 -8.35 9.67
N LEU A 90 13.00 -8.74 10.46
CA LEU A 90 13.18 -9.31 11.81
C LEU A 90 12.62 -10.71 11.97
N SER A 91 12.21 -11.39 10.89
CA SER A 91 11.87 -12.81 10.97
C SER A 91 13.13 -13.63 11.30
N SER A 92 13.27 -13.98 12.58
CA SER A 92 14.40 -14.66 13.23
C SER A 92 14.63 -16.10 12.75
N ASP A 93 15.10 -16.26 11.52
CA ASP A 93 16.07 -17.32 11.22
C ASP A 93 17.40 -16.63 10.86
N SER A 94 18.24 -16.50 11.90
CA SER A 94 19.69 -16.27 11.92
C SER A 94 20.33 -15.42 10.80
N ASP A 95 20.92 -14.31 11.26
CA ASP A 95 22.00 -13.52 10.66
C ASP A 95 21.64 -12.65 9.44
N VAL A 96 21.29 -11.39 9.75
CA VAL A 96 21.52 -10.13 9.01
C VAL A 96 21.81 -10.26 7.50
N ASP A 97 20.82 -10.04 6.61
CA ASP A 97 20.91 -8.94 5.62
C ASP A 97 19.62 -8.75 4.81
N VAL A 98 19.33 -7.47 4.52
CA VAL A 98 18.16 -6.89 3.83
C VAL A 98 17.68 -7.69 2.62
N MET A 99 16.40 -8.08 2.63
CA MET A 99 15.58 -8.68 1.54
C MET A 99 16.09 -10.00 0.94
N GLY A 100 17.39 -10.22 1.00
CA GLY A 100 18.08 -11.21 0.22
C GLY A 100 18.03 -12.59 0.82
N ARG A 101 18.01 -12.84 2.14
CA ARG A 101 18.05 -14.23 2.63
C ARG A 101 16.69 -14.93 2.68
N ARG A 102 15.64 -14.28 3.20
CA ARG A 102 14.26 -14.82 3.15
C ARG A 102 13.86 -15.18 1.72
N TRP A 103 14.26 -14.37 0.74
CA TRP A 103 13.88 -14.57 -0.66
C TRP A 103 14.90 -15.36 -1.50
N ARG A 104 16.22 -15.28 -1.24
CA ARG A 104 17.23 -16.09 -1.98
C ARG A 104 17.17 -17.57 -1.62
N GLY A 105 16.69 -17.92 -0.42
CA GLY A 105 16.49 -19.32 -0.02
C GLY A 105 15.16 -19.91 -0.50
N MET A 106 14.16 -19.06 -0.78
CA MET A 106 12.87 -19.50 -1.30
C MET A 106 12.98 -19.82 -2.79
N ARG A 107 12.45 -20.97 -3.19
CA ARG A 107 12.21 -21.21 -4.60
C ARG A 107 10.96 -20.44 -5.05
N TRP A 108 10.70 -20.39 -6.36
CA TRP A 108 9.54 -19.66 -6.88
C TRP A 108 8.22 -20.26 -6.35
N GLU A 109 8.16 -21.56 -6.11
CA GLU A 109 7.01 -22.24 -5.52
C GLU A 109 6.71 -21.74 -4.10
N ASP A 110 7.75 -21.60 -3.29
CA ASP A 110 7.63 -21.13 -1.90
C ASP A 110 7.12 -19.69 -1.84
N ARG A 111 7.51 -18.84 -2.80
CA ARG A 111 7.03 -17.46 -2.87
C ARG A 111 5.56 -17.39 -3.30
N ILE A 112 5.17 -18.23 -4.25
CA ILE A 112 3.82 -18.18 -4.82
C ILE A 112 2.78 -18.79 -3.88
N TRP A 113 3.02 -19.99 -3.35
CA TRP A 113 2.07 -20.70 -2.48
C TRP A 113 2.35 -20.54 -0.98
N GLY A 114 3.43 -19.83 -0.65
CA GLY A 114 3.84 -19.54 0.72
C GLY A 114 2.78 -18.78 1.50
N TYR A 115 2.66 -19.18 2.76
CA TYR A 115 1.75 -18.59 3.71
C TYR A 115 2.40 -18.67 5.09
N THR A 116 2.45 -17.54 5.79
CA THR A 116 2.76 -17.50 7.22
C THR A 116 1.72 -16.64 7.91
N GLU A 117 1.43 -16.93 9.18
CA GLU A 117 0.50 -16.14 9.98
C GLU A 117 0.92 -14.65 10.07
N PRO A 118 2.21 -14.30 10.27
CA PRO A 118 2.63 -12.90 10.22
C PRO A 118 2.32 -12.19 8.89
N ASP A 119 2.54 -12.85 7.75
CA ASP A 119 2.22 -12.26 6.44
C ASP A 119 0.71 -11.95 6.34
N ALA A 120 -0.12 -12.88 6.81
CA ALA A 120 -1.57 -12.76 6.80
C ALA A 120 -2.09 -11.66 7.75
N VAL A 121 -1.47 -11.50 8.92
CA VAL A 121 -1.80 -10.43 9.88
C VAL A 121 -1.45 -9.06 9.29
N VAL A 122 -0.27 -8.90 8.68
CA VAL A 122 0.12 -7.65 8.01
C VAL A 122 -0.85 -7.33 6.87
N LEU A 123 -1.18 -8.32 6.04
CA LEU A 123 -2.15 -8.20 4.96
C LEU A 123 -3.55 -7.82 5.47
N THR A 124 -3.96 -8.35 6.63
CA THR A 124 -5.24 -8.05 7.28
C THR A 124 -5.34 -6.57 7.64
N VAL A 125 -4.30 -6.04 8.30
CA VAL A 125 -4.22 -4.62 8.65
C VAL A 125 -4.21 -3.74 7.41
N ALA A 126 -3.42 -4.11 6.41
CA ALA A 126 -3.36 -3.40 5.14
C ALA A 126 -4.72 -3.37 4.41
N ASN A 127 -5.42 -4.50 4.32
CA ASN A 127 -6.70 -4.59 3.61
C ASN A 127 -7.79 -3.73 4.26
N GLY A 128 -7.82 -3.59 5.60
CA GLY A 128 -8.73 -2.66 6.26
C GLY A 128 -8.55 -1.23 5.78
N TYR A 129 -7.29 -0.77 5.66
CA TYR A 129 -6.98 0.54 5.07
C TYR A 129 -7.32 0.59 3.58
N PHE A 130 -6.86 -0.36 2.77
CA PHE A 130 -7.03 -0.27 1.32
C PHE A 130 -8.50 -0.32 0.88
N TYR A 131 -9.36 -1.05 1.60
CA TYR A 131 -10.81 -1.00 1.36
C TYR A 131 -11.40 0.37 1.72
N TRP A 132 -10.98 0.95 2.85
CA TRP A 132 -11.38 2.31 3.22
C TRP A 132 -10.88 3.34 2.18
N HIS A 133 -9.62 3.22 1.76
CA HIS A 133 -8.99 4.09 0.76
C HIS A 133 -9.70 3.96 -0.58
N PHE A 134 -10.01 2.74 -1.05
CA PHE A 134 -10.77 2.53 -2.28
C PHE A 134 -12.16 3.19 -2.21
N GLN A 135 -12.88 3.01 -1.11
CA GLN A 135 -14.16 3.69 -0.90
C GLN A 135 -14.02 5.22 -0.98
N MET A 136 -12.99 5.79 -0.35
CA MET A 136 -12.74 7.23 -0.36
C MET A 136 -12.36 7.75 -1.75
N MET A 137 -11.48 7.05 -2.47
CA MET A 137 -11.06 7.42 -3.82
C MET A 137 -12.22 7.36 -4.81
N VAL A 138 -13.10 6.37 -4.70
CA VAL A 138 -14.30 6.28 -5.55
C VAL A 138 -15.30 7.39 -5.21
N ARG A 139 -15.60 7.60 -3.91
CA ARG A 139 -16.58 8.60 -3.46
C ARG A 139 -16.16 10.03 -3.80
N HIS A 140 -14.86 10.32 -3.71
CA HIS A 140 -14.29 11.65 -3.91
C HIS A 140 -13.38 11.70 -5.15
N ARG A 141 -13.74 10.94 -6.19
CA ARG A 141 -12.99 10.85 -7.44
C ARG A 141 -12.78 12.20 -8.15
N ASP A 142 -13.67 13.16 -7.94
CA ASP A 142 -13.58 14.51 -8.50
C ASP A 142 -12.48 15.37 -7.84
N VAL A 143 -12.03 14.94 -6.65
CA VAL A 143 -10.95 15.56 -5.89
C VAL A 143 -9.62 14.85 -6.15
N PHE A 144 -9.60 13.52 -6.00
CA PHE A 144 -8.35 12.74 -6.08
C PHE A 144 -7.99 12.30 -7.51
N GLY A 145 -8.97 12.22 -8.40
CA GLY A 145 -8.78 11.84 -9.81
C GLY A 145 -8.68 10.33 -10.06
N TRP A 146 -8.75 9.96 -11.34
CA TRP A 146 -8.80 8.56 -11.77
C TRP A 146 -7.52 7.76 -11.52
N SER A 147 -6.36 8.42 -11.46
CA SER A 147 -5.10 7.72 -11.14
C SER A 147 -5.14 7.10 -9.74
N MET A 148 -5.74 7.80 -8.77
CA MET A 148 -5.87 7.28 -7.40
C MET A 148 -6.94 6.18 -7.31
N VAL A 149 -8.04 6.30 -8.07
CA VAL A 149 -9.04 5.22 -8.14
C VAL A 149 -8.43 3.94 -8.73
N ALA A 150 -7.67 4.06 -9.82
CA ALA A 150 -6.98 2.93 -10.45
C ALA A 150 -5.96 2.29 -9.49
N HIS A 151 -5.18 3.11 -8.78
CA HIS A 151 -4.29 2.64 -7.72
C HIS A 151 -5.03 1.85 -6.64
N ALA A 152 -6.04 2.46 -6.04
CA ALA A 152 -6.79 1.88 -4.93
C ALA A 152 -7.51 0.59 -5.33
N MET A 153 -8.03 0.53 -6.55
CA MET A 153 -8.63 -0.69 -7.11
C MET A 153 -7.58 -1.78 -7.32
N ALA A 154 -6.44 -1.47 -7.94
CA ALA A 154 -5.40 -2.45 -8.23
C ALA A 154 -4.79 -3.04 -6.96
N VAL A 155 -4.48 -2.21 -5.96
CA VAL A 155 -3.95 -2.69 -4.68
C VAL A 155 -5.01 -3.50 -3.91
N SER A 156 -6.26 -3.03 -3.85
CA SER A 156 -7.34 -3.78 -3.20
C SER A 156 -7.57 -5.13 -3.87
N PHE A 157 -7.49 -5.20 -5.20
CA PHE A 157 -7.60 -6.45 -5.95
C PHE A 157 -6.48 -7.42 -5.58
N LEU A 158 -5.20 -7.01 -5.65
CA LEU A 158 -4.06 -7.86 -5.33
C LEU A 158 -4.15 -8.39 -3.90
N MET A 159 -4.41 -7.48 -2.95
CA MET A 159 -4.40 -7.81 -1.53
C MET A 159 -5.61 -8.64 -1.10
N THR A 160 -6.78 -8.49 -1.74
CA THR A 160 -7.93 -9.38 -1.51
C THR A 160 -7.62 -10.79 -2.01
N ASN A 161 -7.04 -10.89 -3.21
CA ASN A 161 -6.81 -12.18 -3.84
C ASN A 161 -5.64 -12.96 -3.21
N ALA A 162 -4.83 -12.33 -2.36
CA ALA A 162 -3.83 -13.04 -1.57
C ALA A 162 -4.44 -14.10 -0.63
N TYR A 163 -5.72 -13.96 -0.23
CA TYR A 163 -6.46 -14.98 0.52
C TYR A 163 -6.91 -16.20 -0.31
N ARG A 164 -6.59 -16.23 -1.63
CA ARG A 164 -6.73 -17.39 -2.54
C ARG A 164 -5.51 -18.34 -2.47
N PRO A 165 -4.93 -18.49 -1.28
CA PRO A 165 -3.53 -18.84 -1.00
C PRO A 165 -2.53 -18.63 -2.15
N ALA A 166 -2.43 -17.40 -2.67
CA ALA A 166 -1.52 -17.07 -3.76
C ALA A 166 -0.83 -15.73 -3.47
N PHE A 167 0.50 -15.68 -3.61
CA PHE A 167 1.31 -14.46 -3.55
C PHE A 167 1.28 -13.70 -2.20
N MET A 168 0.83 -14.33 -1.11
CA MET A 168 0.73 -13.66 0.19
C MET A 168 2.10 -13.20 0.72
N THR A 169 3.16 -13.94 0.42
CA THR A 169 4.55 -13.59 0.81
C THR A 169 5.02 -12.26 0.21
N TYR A 170 4.47 -11.84 -0.93
CA TYR A 170 4.78 -10.57 -1.58
C TYR A 170 4.15 -9.37 -0.87
N ALA A 171 3.08 -9.58 -0.10
CA ALA A 171 2.32 -8.47 0.49
C ALA A 171 3.17 -7.61 1.46
N PRO A 172 3.81 -8.17 2.51
CA PRO A 172 4.66 -7.37 3.42
C PRO A 172 5.79 -6.65 2.67
N ALA A 173 6.47 -7.35 1.76
CA ALA A 173 7.54 -6.77 0.96
C ALA A 173 7.08 -5.57 0.12
N SER A 174 5.87 -5.64 -0.44
CA SER A 174 5.28 -4.55 -1.22
C SER A 174 4.85 -3.37 -0.36
N PHE A 175 4.45 -3.57 0.90
CA PHE A 175 4.02 -2.46 1.76
C PHE A 175 5.16 -1.53 2.20
N LEU A 176 6.41 -1.95 2.07
CA LEU A 176 7.57 -1.08 2.31
C LEU A 176 7.61 0.13 1.36
N TYR A 177 6.87 0.09 0.24
CA TYR A 177 6.68 1.25 -0.65
C TYR A 177 6.01 2.45 0.06
N GLU A 178 5.24 2.18 1.12
CA GLU A 178 4.52 3.21 1.87
C GLU A 178 5.44 4.08 2.74
N PHE A 179 6.71 3.71 2.91
CA PHE A 179 7.63 4.55 3.68
C PHE A 179 7.87 5.91 2.98
N SER A 180 7.84 5.95 1.65
CA SER A 180 7.85 7.22 0.91
C SER A 180 6.60 8.07 1.13
N THR A 181 5.46 7.45 1.48
CA THR A 181 4.18 8.12 1.74
C THR A 181 4.25 8.94 3.03
N ILE A 182 5.04 8.51 4.02
CA ILE A 182 5.30 9.28 5.25
C ILE A 182 5.81 10.69 4.90
N PHE A 183 6.83 10.79 4.04
CA PHE A 183 7.35 12.08 3.61
C PHE A 183 6.40 12.82 2.67
N LEU A 184 5.60 12.10 1.88
CA LEU A 184 4.58 12.68 0.99
C LEU A 184 3.53 13.44 1.80
N ASP A 185 3.01 12.80 2.85
CA ASP A 185 1.94 13.34 3.69
C ASP A 185 2.45 14.49 4.54
N ILE A 186 3.65 14.36 5.13
CA ILE A 186 4.33 15.49 5.80
C ILE A 186 4.51 16.65 4.83
N GLN A 187 4.92 16.39 3.59
CA GLN A 187 5.09 17.44 2.58
C GLN A 187 3.75 18.10 2.25
N SER A 188 2.66 17.35 2.25
CA SER A 188 1.30 17.86 2.04
C SER A 188 0.82 18.73 3.19
N THR A 189 1.06 18.30 4.43
CA THR A 189 0.80 19.09 5.63
C THR A 189 1.58 20.40 5.61
N LEU A 190 2.89 20.37 5.32
CA LEU A 190 3.73 21.58 5.27
C LEU A 190 3.26 22.59 4.21
N ARG A 191 2.79 22.11 3.04
CA ARG A 191 2.16 22.98 2.03
C ARG A 191 0.88 23.61 2.56
N SER A 192 0.03 22.84 3.24
CA SER A 192 -1.23 23.32 3.82
C SER A 192 -1.01 24.35 4.94
N LEU A 193 0.11 24.24 5.67
CA LEU A 193 0.56 25.21 6.66
C LEU A 193 1.20 26.47 6.06
N LYS A 194 1.27 26.57 4.71
CA LYS A 194 1.94 27.67 3.98
C LYS A 194 3.43 27.82 4.33
N MET A 195 4.10 26.71 4.66
CA MET A 195 5.53 26.69 5.02
C MET A 195 6.44 26.45 3.80
N GLU A 196 6.03 26.86 2.61
CA GLU A 196 6.81 26.67 1.39
C GLU A 196 8.11 27.47 1.44
N GLY A 197 9.23 26.84 1.09
CA GLY A 197 10.56 27.46 1.12
C GLY A 197 11.25 27.45 2.48
N THR A 198 10.58 27.01 3.54
CA THR A 198 11.25 26.77 4.83
C THR A 198 12.23 25.60 4.75
N THR A 199 13.27 25.62 5.57
CA THR A 199 14.27 24.54 5.64
C THR A 199 13.62 23.18 5.87
N ILE A 200 12.62 23.09 6.75
CA ILE A 200 11.88 21.85 7.04
C ILE A 200 11.18 21.30 5.79
N GLN A 201 10.51 22.17 5.02
CA GLN A 201 9.81 21.77 3.79
C GLN A 201 10.77 21.36 2.66
N ILE A 202 11.96 21.95 2.62
CA ILE A 202 13.00 21.58 1.65
C ILE A 202 13.62 20.23 2.02
N VAL A 203 14.04 20.05 3.28
CA VAL A 203 14.62 18.80 3.79
C VAL A 203 13.65 17.65 3.63
N ASN A 204 12.39 17.81 4.06
CA ASN A 204 11.36 16.79 3.87
C ASN A 204 11.07 16.53 2.38
N GLY A 205 11.10 17.57 1.54
CA GLY A 205 10.97 17.43 0.09
C GLY A 205 12.09 16.61 -0.56
N MET A 206 13.34 16.77 -0.09
CA MET A 206 14.47 15.95 -0.53
C MET A 206 14.33 14.50 -0.04
N ALA A 207 13.93 14.31 1.23
CA ALA A 207 13.66 12.99 1.78
C ALA A 207 12.54 12.26 1.02
N LEU A 208 11.47 12.97 0.65
CA LEU A 208 10.41 12.46 -0.24
C LEU A 208 10.99 12.04 -1.60
N PHE A 209 11.78 12.89 -2.24
CA PHE A 209 12.35 12.56 -3.56
C PHE A 209 13.21 11.29 -3.51
N VAL A 210 14.13 11.23 -2.55
CA VAL A 210 15.07 10.10 -2.39
C VAL A 210 14.33 8.83 -2.01
N SER A 211 13.45 8.88 -1.00
CA SER A 211 12.68 7.70 -0.56
C SER A 211 11.75 7.19 -1.66
N PHE A 212 11.08 8.06 -2.41
CA PHE A 212 10.22 7.67 -3.52
C PHE A 212 11.03 7.00 -4.64
N PHE A 213 12.19 7.55 -5.01
CA PHE A 213 13.07 6.93 -5.99
C PHE A 213 13.55 5.55 -5.53
N LEU A 214 14.10 5.44 -4.32
CA LEU A 214 14.66 4.18 -3.85
C LEU A 214 13.60 3.10 -3.66
N LEU A 215 12.46 3.43 -3.06
CA LEU A 215 11.46 2.44 -2.70
C LEU A 215 10.45 2.15 -3.80
N ARG A 216 9.93 3.20 -4.46
CA ARG A 216 8.85 3.05 -5.48
C ARG A 216 9.35 2.96 -6.91
N VAL A 217 10.61 3.33 -7.18
CA VAL A 217 11.24 3.12 -8.49
C VAL A 217 12.20 1.94 -8.43
N VAL A 218 13.28 2.01 -7.66
CA VAL A 218 14.33 0.97 -7.69
C VAL A 218 13.85 -0.34 -7.07
N TYR A 219 13.50 -0.32 -5.78
CA TYR A 219 13.09 -1.51 -5.03
C TYR A 219 11.80 -2.12 -5.57
N ALA A 220 10.79 -1.30 -5.89
CA ALA A 220 9.54 -1.80 -6.47
C ALA A 220 9.76 -2.49 -7.82
N THR A 221 10.60 -1.93 -8.70
CA THR A 221 10.90 -2.57 -9.99
C THR A 221 11.60 -3.91 -9.80
N HIS A 222 12.52 -4.00 -8.84
CA HIS A 222 13.20 -5.25 -8.51
C HIS A 222 12.22 -6.31 -7.98
N LEU A 223 11.41 -5.97 -6.98
CA LEU A 223 10.42 -6.89 -6.41
C LEU A 223 9.39 -7.32 -7.47
N GLN A 224 8.99 -6.40 -8.33
CA GLN A 224 8.04 -6.68 -9.39
C GLN A 224 8.63 -7.54 -10.52
N ALA A 225 9.91 -7.38 -10.86
CA ALA A 225 10.57 -8.27 -11.81
C ALA A 225 10.57 -9.72 -11.33
N TRP A 226 10.85 -9.95 -10.04
CA TRP A 226 10.72 -11.28 -9.42
C TRP A 226 9.29 -11.79 -9.44
N PHE A 227 8.33 -10.93 -9.09
CA PHE A 227 6.92 -11.27 -9.16
C PHE A 227 6.50 -11.74 -10.56
N TYR A 228 6.97 -11.08 -11.62
CA TYR A 228 6.69 -11.51 -13.00
C TYR A 228 7.36 -12.83 -13.38
N MET A 229 8.61 -13.06 -12.96
CA MET A 229 9.30 -14.34 -13.18
C MET A 229 8.55 -15.49 -12.49
N ASP A 230 8.06 -15.26 -11.28
CA ASP A 230 7.25 -16.21 -10.52
C ASP A 230 5.89 -16.44 -11.18
N LEU A 231 5.19 -15.38 -11.61
CA LEU A 231 3.94 -15.50 -12.37
C LEU A 231 4.12 -16.33 -13.64
N TRP A 232 5.22 -16.12 -14.37
CA TRP A 232 5.55 -16.88 -15.57
C TRP A 232 5.84 -18.35 -15.25
N SER A 233 6.57 -18.61 -14.17
CA SER A 233 6.86 -19.97 -13.69
C SER A 233 5.58 -20.70 -13.30
N ALA A 234 4.68 -20.07 -12.53
CA ALA A 234 3.37 -20.64 -12.19
C ALA A 234 2.45 -20.85 -13.39
N PHE A 235 2.55 -20.01 -14.42
CA PHE A 235 1.79 -20.21 -15.65
C PHE A 235 2.24 -21.48 -16.39
N GLY A 236 3.55 -21.67 -16.51
CA GLY A 236 4.16 -22.84 -17.15
C GLY A 236 4.23 -24.11 -16.29
N ALA A 237 3.91 -24.03 -15.00
CA ALA A 237 3.99 -25.13 -14.05
C ALA A 237 3.13 -26.32 -14.45
N SER A 238 3.73 -27.51 -14.38
CA SER A 238 3.04 -28.80 -14.46
C SER A 238 2.49 -29.21 -13.10
N GLU A 239 1.63 -30.23 -13.05
CA GLU A 239 1.08 -30.74 -11.77
C GLU A 239 2.16 -31.21 -10.79
N GLN A 240 3.34 -31.60 -11.29
CA GLN A 240 4.47 -32.06 -10.46
C GLN A 240 5.19 -30.89 -9.77
N ASP A 241 5.09 -29.68 -10.32
CA ASP A 241 5.73 -28.48 -9.77
C ASP A 241 4.86 -27.84 -8.67
N ILE A 242 3.59 -28.24 -8.55
CA ILE A 242 2.66 -27.69 -7.56
C ILE A 242 2.92 -28.36 -6.20
N PRO A 243 3.16 -27.59 -5.12
CA PRO A 243 3.37 -28.17 -3.80
C PRO A 243 2.19 -29.05 -3.34
N VAL A 244 2.49 -30.16 -2.67
CA VAL A 244 1.49 -31.11 -2.18
C VAL A 244 0.42 -30.41 -1.35
N GLY A 245 -0.86 -30.65 -1.67
CA GLY A 245 -2.00 -30.03 -0.98
C GLY A 245 -2.32 -28.61 -1.43
N LYS A 246 -1.65 -28.06 -2.45
CA LYS A 246 -1.99 -26.79 -3.09
C LYS A 246 -2.69 -27.03 -4.43
N ALA A 247 -3.51 -26.07 -4.85
CA ALA A 247 -4.18 -26.08 -6.14
C ALA A 247 -3.43 -25.21 -7.14
N ARG A 248 -3.54 -25.56 -8.43
CA ARG A 248 -3.06 -24.72 -9.53
C ARG A 248 -3.71 -23.34 -9.46
N ILE A 249 -2.90 -22.30 -9.61
CA ILE A 249 -3.42 -20.95 -9.67
C ILE A 249 -4.14 -20.75 -11.02
N PRO A 250 -5.41 -20.31 -11.01
CA PRO A 250 -6.14 -20.08 -12.25
C PRO A 250 -5.45 -19.04 -13.15
N THR A 251 -5.41 -19.27 -14.46
CA THR A 251 -4.76 -18.38 -15.43
C THR A 251 -5.30 -16.95 -15.38
N TRP A 252 -6.62 -16.80 -15.20
CA TRP A 252 -7.23 -15.47 -15.06
C TRP A 252 -6.68 -14.73 -13.84
N LEU A 253 -6.34 -15.45 -12.76
CA LEU A 253 -5.80 -14.84 -11.55
C LEU A 253 -4.38 -14.33 -11.81
N LEU A 254 -3.54 -15.13 -12.47
CA LEU A 254 -2.19 -14.72 -12.88
C LEU A 254 -2.23 -13.49 -13.79
N ALA A 255 -3.10 -13.50 -14.81
CA ALA A 255 -3.27 -12.39 -15.75
C ALA A 255 -3.73 -11.10 -15.04
N SER A 256 -4.73 -11.20 -14.17
CA SER A 256 -5.21 -10.04 -13.42
C SER A 256 -4.18 -9.50 -12.43
N HIS A 257 -3.37 -10.36 -11.80
CA HIS A 257 -2.25 -9.92 -10.96
C HIS A 257 -1.20 -9.19 -11.79
N ALA A 258 -0.86 -9.70 -12.97
CA ALA A 258 0.08 -9.04 -13.86
C ALA A 258 -0.41 -7.65 -14.27
N VAL A 259 -1.67 -7.51 -14.67
CA VAL A 259 -2.28 -6.22 -15.06
C VAL A 259 -2.32 -5.23 -13.88
N ALA A 260 -2.73 -5.68 -12.69
CA ALA A 260 -2.75 -4.84 -11.51
C ALA A 260 -1.33 -4.37 -11.12
N ALA A 261 -0.35 -5.27 -11.17
CA ALA A 261 1.05 -4.94 -10.93
C ALA A 261 1.59 -3.92 -11.94
N VAL A 262 1.32 -4.09 -13.25
CA VAL A 262 1.73 -3.12 -14.29
C VAL A 262 1.11 -1.75 -14.00
N THR A 263 -0.18 -1.72 -13.67
CA THR A 263 -0.90 -0.49 -13.35
C THR A 263 -0.23 0.27 -12.21
N LEU A 264 0.08 -0.42 -11.11
CA LEU A 264 0.73 0.18 -9.95
C LEU A 264 2.14 0.72 -10.28
N GLN A 265 2.92 -0.01 -11.10
CA GLN A 265 4.26 0.42 -11.47
C GLN A 265 4.26 1.64 -12.39
N LEU A 266 3.36 1.67 -13.38
CA LEU A 266 3.19 2.83 -14.26
C LEU A 266 2.79 4.08 -13.47
N LEU A 267 1.91 3.93 -12.47
CA LEU A 267 1.54 5.02 -11.59
C LEU A 267 2.72 5.51 -10.74
N ASN A 268 3.55 4.62 -10.21
CA ASN A 268 4.78 4.99 -9.51
C ASN A 268 5.73 5.81 -10.40
N TYR A 269 5.96 5.39 -11.65
CA TYR A 269 6.78 6.17 -12.59
C TYR A 269 6.16 7.53 -12.91
N TRP A 270 4.84 7.59 -13.10
CA TRP A 270 4.14 8.84 -13.38
C TRP A 270 4.20 9.82 -12.20
N TRP A 271 4.03 9.34 -10.98
CA TRP A 271 4.16 10.15 -9.76
C TRP A 271 5.60 10.61 -9.56
N PHE A 272 6.58 9.73 -9.77
CA PHE A 272 7.99 10.12 -9.69
C PHE A 272 8.32 11.21 -10.71
N TYR A 273 7.83 11.09 -11.96
CA TYR A 273 7.96 12.15 -12.97
C TYR A 273 7.39 13.50 -12.47
N LYS A 274 6.21 13.50 -11.83
CA LYS A 274 5.62 14.72 -11.25
C LYS A 274 6.45 15.32 -10.12
N ILE A 275 7.01 14.48 -9.25
CA ILE A 275 7.90 14.92 -8.16
C ILE A 275 9.18 15.52 -8.77
N SER A 276 9.84 14.81 -9.68
CA SER A 276 11.04 15.25 -10.39
C SER A 276 10.84 16.58 -11.12
N ARG A 277 9.71 16.75 -11.82
CA ARG A 277 9.37 18.02 -12.48
C ARG A 277 9.20 19.17 -11.48
N THR A 278 8.68 18.88 -10.29
CA THR A 278 8.51 19.90 -9.24
C THR A 278 9.84 20.31 -8.63
N VAL A 279 10.72 19.34 -8.36
CA VAL A 279 12.11 19.59 -7.94
C VAL A 279 12.86 20.39 -9.02
N TYR A 280 12.80 19.95 -10.28
CA TYR A 280 13.45 20.63 -11.39
C TYR A 280 13.05 22.10 -11.50
N ARG A 281 11.73 22.38 -11.43
CA ARG A 281 11.24 23.76 -11.51
C ARG A 281 11.71 24.63 -10.35
N LYS A 282 11.75 24.08 -9.13
CA LYS A 282 12.16 24.85 -7.94
C LYS A 282 13.65 25.19 -7.93
N PHE A 283 14.51 24.25 -8.34
CA PHE A 283 15.96 24.44 -8.24
C PHE A 283 16.63 24.95 -9.52
N PHE A 284 16.11 24.59 -10.70
CA PHE A 284 16.79 24.89 -11.97
C PHE A 284 16.03 25.92 -12.82
N ALA A 285 14.68 25.88 -12.85
CA ALA A 285 13.90 26.85 -13.63
C ALA A 285 13.63 28.16 -12.87
N GLY A 286 13.55 28.12 -11.53
CA GLY A 286 13.31 29.30 -10.70
C GLY A 286 14.44 30.34 -10.72
N GLY A 287 15.63 29.97 -11.20
CA GLY A 287 16.76 30.90 -11.39
C GLY A 287 16.72 31.68 -12.72
N VAL A 288 15.85 31.32 -13.66
CA VAL A 288 15.80 31.94 -15.00
C VAL A 288 14.91 33.19 -15.05
N VAL A 289 14.00 33.37 -14.08
CA VAL A 289 12.98 34.45 -14.06
C VAL A 289 13.38 35.64 -13.18
N LYS A 290 14.66 35.78 -12.82
CA LYS A 290 15.21 36.97 -12.13
C LYS A 290 16.37 37.62 -12.90
N ARG A 291 16.20 37.75 -14.20
CA ARG A 291 16.92 38.73 -15.01
C ARG A 291 15.87 39.42 -15.88
N ASP A 292 15.44 40.58 -15.40
CA ASP A 292 15.15 41.82 -16.14
C ASP A 292 14.69 42.88 -15.13
#